data_AF-Q95R77-F1
#
_entry.id   AF-Q95R77-F1
#
_cell.length_a   1.000
_cell.length_b   1.000
_cell.length_c   1.000
_cell.angle_alpha   90.00
_cell.angle_beta   90.00
_cell.angle_gamma   90.00
#
_symmetry.space_group_name_H-M   'P 1'
#
loop_
_entity.id
_entity.type
_entity.pdbx_description
1 polymer ?
#
loop_
_entity_poly.entity_id
_entity_poly.type
_entity_poly.pdbx_seq_one_letter_code
_entity_poly.pdbx_strand_id
1 'polypeptide(L)'
;MNFADPVDHDDASNQSLDSSSRTVPAPVAPQIKLFKQQTAFQPSATPADLEHRYMAWNDVGIVTAHVEPSGDSSIDVEFHDASIHHALHISNYNQHNLASVSSGALALASNESSKLVVIALAAAGNKEWSLSLPDCESAEAVVATRFLVAVATSSSFLRIFTVMGTQREVLTIPGPMVAIAGHEHSLMVVYHSSAPSQTQQHLAAMLVNINGLSLRQEYLPVPLTPGRQLTWFGYSDTGSPSIADNMGLLQLYRRSSNAWFPICDTMKQSTSVSHNFFVVAVSEKRQIVQAVLCRGTSYPMTNPRPMLQELRMQIPLCDVEVEKSELEDALLRSSLMQMDGAEKMQKETAIKLFALACSSECETRARELIESIACTDLLQLAVKYATKRGRIHLSDRLCELLPQLEAVQEARKQQTLLGASGIAATIVLPMTPTSASQSGPKPKAIELSSAKRGTLKRLVNSPNMFKAAAASAASRPSTPDITPSPLDTQENIFGESESEVPMGKATDHRSPLNSVNPFAMKRKLGDTGVIFGSEKLKLAKK
;
A
#
# COMPACT_ATOMS: atom_id res chain seq x y z
N MET A 1 67.09 -66.08 -34.83
CA MET A 1 66.56 -67.00 -33.80
C MET A 1 65.12 -66.56 -33.56
N ASN A 2 64.19 -67.12 -34.33
CA ASN A 2 63.40 -68.31 -33.99
C ASN A 2 62.31 -67.97 -32.97
N PHE A 3 61.02 -68.29 -33.13
CA PHE A 3 60.15 -68.72 -34.26
C PHE A 3 58.90 -69.24 -33.55
N ALA A 4 57.71 -68.65 -33.77
CA ALA A 4 56.39 -69.27 -33.50
C ALA A 4 55.26 -68.29 -33.86
N ASP A 5 54.73 -68.41 -35.08
CA ASP A 5 53.44 -67.84 -35.53
C ASP A 5 52.32 -68.88 -35.24
N PRO A 6 51.09 -68.81 -35.82
CA PRO A 6 50.31 -67.70 -36.37
C PRO A 6 48.85 -67.68 -35.81
N VAL A 7 47.94 -66.90 -36.41
CA VAL A 7 46.64 -67.32 -37.01
C VAL A 7 45.63 -66.16 -37.01
N ASP A 8 45.21 -65.74 -38.21
CA ASP A 8 43.92 -65.08 -38.44
C ASP A 8 42.86 -66.15 -38.76
N HIS A 9 41.64 -66.00 -38.22
CA HIS A 9 40.43 -65.95 -39.05
C HIS A 9 39.19 -65.53 -38.27
N ASP A 10 38.20 -65.08 -39.03
CA ASP A 10 36.89 -64.57 -38.65
C ASP A 10 35.96 -65.66 -38.09
N ASP A 11 35.00 -65.27 -37.25
CA ASP A 11 33.60 -65.58 -37.54
C ASP A 11 32.68 -64.46 -37.03
N ALA A 12 31.52 -64.28 -37.67
CA ALA A 12 30.66 -63.12 -37.49
C ALA A 12 29.32 -63.47 -36.83
N SER A 13 28.89 -62.67 -35.85
CA SER A 13 27.49 -62.69 -35.41
C SER A 13 27.00 -61.34 -34.84
N ASN A 14 25.70 -61.10 -34.99
CA ASN A 14 24.90 -60.04 -34.38
C ASN A 14 25.28 -58.59 -34.76
N GLN A 15 24.78 -58.07 -35.88
CA GLN A 15 23.43 -57.49 -36.03
C GLN A 15 23.22 -56.15 -35.29
N SER A 16 23.51 -55.08 -36.03
CA SER A 16 22.74 -53.83 -36.12
C SER A 16 21.54 -53.61 -35.18
N LEU A 17 21.65 -52.59 -34.33
CA LEU A 17 20.61 -51.55 -34.16
C LEU A 17 21.28 -50.20 -33.87
N ASP A 18 21.89 -49.59 -34.89
CA ASP A 18 22.38 -48.21 -34.82
C ASP A 18 21.18 -47.25 -34.93
N SER A 19 20.43 -47.13 -33.83
CA SER A 19 19.24 -46.28 -33.76
C SER A 19 19.66 -44.82 -33.64
N SER A 20 19.97 -44.19 -34.77
CA SER A 20 20.33 -42.77 -34.89
C SER A 20 19.15 -41.87 -34.48
N SER A 21 18.94 -41.72 -33.17
CA SER A 21 17.92 -40.86 -32.57
C SER A 21 18.31 -39.40 -32.77
N ARG A 22 17.98 -38.89 -33.97
CA ARG A 22 18.15 -37.50 -34.36
C ARG A 22 17.28 -36.63 -33.46
N THR A 23 17.83 -36.21 -32.33
CA THR A 23 17.18 -35.40 -31.30
C THR A 23 16.84 -34.03 -31.88
N VAL A 24 15.61 -33.94 -32.42
CA VAL A 24 14.97 -32.67 -32.73
C VAL A 24 15.08 -31.80 -31.48
N PRO A 25 15.66 -30.59 -31.55
CA PRO A 25 15.71 -29.69 -30.42
C PRO A 25 14.28 -29.48 -29.91
N ALA A 26 14.00 -29.91 -28.67
CA ALA A 26 12.69 -29.71 -28.07
C ALA A 26 12.37 -28.21 -28.13
N PRO A 27 11.17 -27.81 -28.61
CA PRO A 27 10.83 -26.41 -28.74
C PRO A 27 10.99 -25.74 -27.37
N VAL A 28 11.88 -24.76 -27.28
CA VAL A 28 12.25 -24.12 -26.01
C VAL A 28 10.98 -23.58 -25.38
N ALA A 29 10.54 -24.21 -24.30
CA ALA A 29 9.30 -23.84 -23.61
C ALA A 29 9.37 -22.34 -23.28
N PRO A 30 8.33 -21.56 -23.63
CA PRO A 30 8.41 -20.10 -23.61
C PRO A 30 8.73 -19.64 -22.19
N GLN A 31 9.95 -19.13 -21.98
CA GLN A 31 10.42 -18.72 -20.67
C GLN A 31 9.56 -17.56 -20.17
N ILE A 32 8.73 -17.86 -19.17
CA ILE A 32 7.82 -16.92 -18.54
C ILE A 32 8.66 -15.84 -17.86
N LYS A 33 8.73 -14.65 -18.48
CA LYS A 33 9.41 -13.48 -17.91
C LYS A 33 8.60 -12.97 -16.73
N LEU A 34 9.03 -13.32 -15.52
CA LEU A 34 8.49 -12.77 -14.29
C LEU A 34 8.88 -11.30 -14.13
N PHE A 35 8.06 -10.54 -13.41
CA PHE A 35 8.32 -9.16 -13.05
C PHE A 35 9.54 -9.11 -12.11
N LYS A 36 10.50 -8.20 -12.35
CA LYS A 36 11.74 -8.15 -11.55
C LYS A 36 11.39 -7.89 -10.08
N GLN A 37 11.81 -8.77 -9.18
CA GLN A 37 11.59 -8.59 -7.74
C GLN A 37 12.20 -7.27 -7.27
N GLN A 38 11.42 -6.49 -6.52
CA GLN A 38 11.86 -5.22 -5.96
C GLN A 38 12.89 -5.44 -4.83
N THR A 39 13.98 -4.67 -4.83
CA THR A 39 14.99 -4.65 -3.76
C THR A 39 14.52 -3.85 -2.55
N ALA A 40 15.15 -4.08 -1.39
CA ALA A 40 15.01 -3.22 -0.23
C ALA A 40 15.41 -1.76 -0.54
N PHE A 41 14.74 -0.80 0.10
CA PHE A 41 15.11 0.62 0.06
C PHE A 41 14.73 1.34 1.36
N GLN A 42 15.48 2.41 1.66
CA GLN A 42 15.17 3.34 2.74
C GLN A 42 14.13 4.37 2.24
N PRO A 43 12.97 4.54 2.89
CA PRO A 43 11.98 5.53 2.45
C PRO A 43 12.51 6.96 2.45
N SER A 44 12.05 7.75 1.47
CA SER A 44 12.53 9.11 1.21
C SER A 44 14.06 9.26 1.04
N ALA A 45 14.75 8.20 0.62
CA ALA A 45 16.14 8.27 0.15
C ALA A 45 16.22 8.43 -1.37
N THR A 46 17.27 9.06 -1.88
CA THR A 46 17.67 8.98 -3.29
C THR A 46 18.53 7.71 -3.52
N PRO A 47 18.91 7.38 -4.77
CA PRO A 47 19.86 6.30 -5.04
C PRO A 47 21.20 6.45 -4.30
N ALA A 48 21.87 5.31 -4.08
CA ALA A 48 23.09 5.20 -3.26
C ALA A 48 24.39 5.45 -4.05
N ASP A 49 24.31 5.40 -5.38
CA ASP A 49 25.37 5.63 -6.36
C ASP A 49 25.67 7.13 -6.64
N LEU A 50 25.02 8.04 -5.91
CA LEU A 50 25.18 9.49 -6.06
C LEU A 50 26.14 10.07 -5.02
N GLU A 51 27.17 10.78 -5.47
CA GLU A 51 28.20 11.48 -4.66
C GLU A 51 27.62 12.50 -3.67
N HIS A 52 26.45 13.05 -3.98
CA HIS A 52 25.63 13.85 -3.08
C HIS A 52 24.20 13.26 -3.08
N ARG A 53 23.77 12.67 -1.97
CA ARG A 53 22.50 11.93 -1.87
C ARG A 53 21.69 12.30 -0.63
N TYR A 54 20.36 12.26 -0.73
CA TYR A 54 19.51 12.20 0.45
C TYR A 54 19.49 10.75 0.97
N MET A 55 19.92 10.55 2.22
CA MET A 55 19.74 9.28 2.94
C MET A 55 18.33 9.18 3.54
N ALA A 56 17.74 10.32 3.92
CA ALA A 56 16.35 10.45 4.35
C ALA A 56 15.88 11.92 4.17
N TRP A 57 14.59 12.11 3.87
CA TRP A 57 13.91 13.42 3.93
C TRP A 57 12.47 13.19 4.39
N ASN A 58 12.10 13.69 5.57
CA ASN A 58 10.75 13.55 6.13
C ASN A 58 10.25 14.88 6.73
N ASP A 59 9.21 14.80 7.55
CA ASP A 59 8.56 15.89 8.29
C ASP A 59 9.41 16.46 9.44
N VAL A 60 10.43 15.73 9.91
CA VAL A 60 11.35 16.18 10.97
C VAL A 60 12.58 16.88 10.39
N GLY A 61 13.16 16.33 9.32
CA GLY A 61 14.40 16.85 8.76
C GLY A 61 14.88 16.17 7.49
N ILE A 62 16.14 16.45 7.19
CA ILE A 62 16.88 16.01 6.01
C ILE A 62 18.21 15.43 6.49
N VAL A 63 18.56 14.25 5.97
CA VAL A 63 19.89 13.64 6.12
C VAL A 63 20.50 13.53 4.72
N THR A 64 21.60 14.24 4.49
CA THR A 64 22.38 14.15 3.24
C THR A 64 23.73 13.52 3.49
N ALA A 65 24.13 12.58 2.63
CA ALA A 65 25.51 12.11 2.57
C ALA A 65 26.24 12.77 1.40
N HIS A 66 27.51 13.09 1.62
CA HIS A 66 28.49 13.42 0.61
C HIS A 66 29.62 12.38 0.60
N VAL A 67 30.12 12.06 -0.59
CA VAL A 67 31.39 11.37 -0.81
C VAL A 67 32.25 12.30 -1.68
N GLU A 68 33.41 12.70 -1.18
CA GLU A 68 34.39 13.48 -1.94
C GLU A 68 35.23 12.59 -2.88
N PRO A 69 35.76 13.11 -3.99
CA PRO A 69 36.66 12.37 -4.87
C PRO A 69 37.98 11.90 -4.22
N SER A 70 38.29 12.34 -2.99
CA SER A 70 39.38 11.81 -2.16
C SER A 70 39.07 10.43 -1.57
N GLY A 71 37.79 10.04 -1.50
CA GLY A 71 37.29 8.89 -0.75
C GLY A 71 36.80 9.24 0.67
N ASP A 72 36.95 10.49 1.11
CA ASP A 72 36.35 10.97 2.35
C ASP A 72 34.83 11.07 2.21
N SER A 73 34.09 10.84 3.30
CA SER A 73 32.62 10.96 3.31
C SER A 73 32.15 11.67 4.57
N SER A 74 31.07 12.44 4.43
CA SER A 74 30.41 13.18 5.50
C SER A 74 28.89 13.03 5.41
N ILE A 75 28.23 13.21 6.54
CA ILE A 75 26.78 13.20 6.68
C ILE A 75 26.37 14.51 7.37
N ASP A 76 25.56 15.30 6.68
CA ASP A 76 24.92 16.49 7.20
C ASP A 76 23.47 16.17 7.57
N VAL A 77 23.02 16.69 8.72
CA VAL A 77 21.64 16.56 9.19
C VAL A 77 21.07 17.93 9.49
N GLU A 78 19.97 18.27 8.82
CA GLU A 78 19.22 19.50 9.02
C GLU A 78 17.84 19.17 9.59
N PHE A 79 17.39 19.94 10.58
CA PHE A 79 16.06 19.81 11.19
C PHE A 79 15.19 20.97 10.73
N HIS A 80 13.96 20.69 10.28
CA HIS A 80 13.03 21.75 9.84
C HIS A 80 12.58 22.64 11.01
N ASP A 81 12.58 22.09 12.22
CA ASP A 81 12.37 22.79 13.48
C ASP A 81 13.64 22.74 14.34
N ALA A 82 14.33 23.88 14.44
CA ALA A 82 15.56 24.05 15.21
C ALA A 82 15.38 23.88 16.73
N SER A 83 14.13 23.80 17.24
CA SER A 83 13.86 23.45 18.64
C SER A 83 13.99 21.95 18.94
N ILE A 84 13.96 21.08 17.91
CA ILE A 84 14.23 19.64 18.04
C ILE A 84 15.73 19.43 18.27
N HIS A 85 16.55 19.95 17.36
CA HIS A 85 18.01 19.97 17.48
C HIS A 85 18.64 21.00 16.53
N HIS A 86 19.88 21.39 16.81
CA HIS A 86 20.70 22.11 15.83
C HIS A 86 21.20 21.16 14.74
N ALA A 87 21.53 21.70 13.56
CA ALA A 87 22.09 20.93 12.46
C ALA A 87 23.40 20.23 12.87
N LEU A 88 23.61 19.00 12.40
CA LEU A 88 24.77 18.17 12.70
C LEU A 88 25.63 17.96 11.45
N HIS A 89 26.94 17.92 11.63
CA HIS A 89 27.91 17.48 10.63
C HIS A 89 28.70 16.30 11.20
N ILE A 90 28.75 15.18 10.49
CA ILE A 90 29.30 13.91 10.96
C ILE A 90 30.27 13.35 9.91
N SER A 91 31.54 13.20 10.26
CA SER A 91 32.52 12.50 9.42
C SER A 91 32.19 11.00 9.36
N ASN A 92 31.99 10.45 8.17
CA ASN A 92 31.34 9.15 7.94
C ASN A 92 32.33 7.96 7.98
N TYR A 93 33.20 7.91 9.00
CA TYR A 93 34.27 6.90 9.10
C TYR A 93 33.79 5.43 9.09
N ASN A 94 32.52 5.17 9.41
CA ASN A 94 31.94 3.82 9.42
C ASN A 94 31.29 3.40 8.08
N GLN A 95 31.37 4.23 7.03
CA GLN A 95 30.69 4.01 5.74
C GLN A 95 29.17 3.78 5.91
N HIS A 96 28.50 4.65 6.67
CA HIS A 96 27.04 4.62 6.80
C HIS A 96 26.38 5.05 5.49
N ASN A 97 25.44 4.24 5.00
CA ASN A 97 24.68 4.50 3.77
C ASN A 97 23.15 4.44 3.97
N LEU A 98 22.70 3.93 5.11
CA LEU A 98 21.31 3.93 5.59
C LEU A 98 21.15 4.97 6.71
N ALA A 99 20.04 5.73 6.69
CA ALA A 99 19.71 6.66 7.76
C ALA A 99 18.20 6.75 8.02
N SER A 100 17.83 7.11 9.24
CA SER A 100 16.47 7.51 9.61
C SER A 100 16.54 8.57 10.71
N VAL A 101 15.71 9.61 10.61
CA VAL A 101 15.67 10.72 11.57
C VAL A 101 14.25 10.90 12.12
N SER A 102 14.14 11.13 13.41
CA SER A 102 12.87 11.38 14.12
C SER A 102 13.06 12.50 15.15
N SER A 103 11.98 12.91 15.81
CA SER A 103 12.05 13.85 16.95
C SER A 103 12.67 13.23 18.23
N GLY A 104 12.94 11.92 18.23
CA GLY A 104 13.62 11.21 19.33
C GLY A 104 15.09 10.89 19.05
N ALA A 105 15.42 10.48 17.82
CA ALA A 105 16.75 10.00 17.45
C ALA A 105 17.09 10.21 15.97
N LEU A 106 18.38 10.36 15.70
CA LEU A 106 19.01 10.01 14.43
C LEU A 106 19.57 8.59 14.55
N ALA A 107 19.29 7.71 13.59
CA ALA A 107 19.89 6.40 13.46
C ALA A 107 20.61 6.26 12.12
N LEU A 108 21.88 5.85 12.15
CA LEU A 108 22.75 5.63 11.00
C LEU A 108 23.20 4.17 10.98
N ALA A 109 23.18 3.54 9.81
CA ALA A 109 23.62 2.15 9.64
C ALA A 109 24.41 1.97 8.33
N SER A 110 25.25 0.93 8.32
CA SER A 110 25.94 0.44 7.13
C SER A 110 25.53 -0.99 6.85
N ASN A 111 25.30 -1.31 5.58
CA ASN A 111 25.11 -2.69 5.11
C ASN A 111 26.44 -3.46 4.97
N GLU A 112 27.59 -2.76 4.95
CA GLU A 112 28.92 -3.36 4.79
C GLU A 112 29.66 -3.50 6.13
N SER A 113 29.70 -2.45 6.96
CA SER A 113 30.36 -2.51 8.27
C SER A 113 29.47 -3.06 9.39
N SER A 114 28.21 -3.40 9.08
CA SER A 114 27.20 -3.96 10.00
C SER A 114 27.02 -3.17 11.31
N LYS A 115 27.40 -1.89 11.32
CA LYS A 115 27.44 -1.05 12.52
C LYS A 115 26.25 -0.09 12.55
N LEU A 116 25.53 -0.11 13.66
CA LEU A 116 24.47 0.84 14.01
C LEU A 116 25.06 1.92 14.92
N VAL A 117 24.84 3.19 14.58
CA VAL A 117 25.15 4.36 15.41
C VAL A 117 23.86 5.14 15.61
N VAL A 118 23.57 5.57 16.84
CA VAL A 118 22.35 6.30 17.18
C VAL A 118 22.68 7.49 18.07
N ILE A 119 22.13 8.65 17.70
CA ILE A 119 22.21 9.89 18.47
C ILE A 119 20.80 10.21 18.98
N ALA A 120 20.59 10.10 20.30
CA ALA A 120 19.35 10.43 20.98
C ALA A 120 19.21 11.95 21.12
N LEU A 121 18.41 12.57 20.24
CA LEU A 121 18.34 14.02 20.08
C LEU A 121 17.77 14.72 21.31
N ALA A 122 16.68 14.15 21.86
CA ALA A 122 15.97 14.65 23.04
C ALA A 122 16.64 14.31 24.39
N ALA A 123 17.78 13.60 24.39
CA ALA A 123 18.49 13.21 25.61
C ALA A 123 19.38 14.33 26.17
N ALA A 124 19.74 14.22 27.46
CA ALA A 124 20.75 15.03 28.13
C ALA A 124 21.86 14.13 28.70
N GLY A 125 23.08 14.65 28.79
CA GLY A 125 24.25 13.83 29.13
C GLY A 125 24.79 13.11 27.89
N ASN A 126 25.15 11.82 28.02
CA ASN A 126 25.58 11.05 26.85
C ASN A 126 24.39 10.77 25.91
N LYS A 127 24.48 11.29 24.68
CA LYS A 127 23.45 11.14 23.64
C LYS A 127 23.73 10.01 22.66
N GLU A 128 24.99 9.58 22.54
CA GLU A 128 25.42 8.66 21.48
C GLU A 128 25.64 7.23 22.03
N TRP A 129 25.20 6.26 21.25
CA TRP A 129 25.58 4.86 21.41
C TRP A 129 25.76 4.18 20.05
N SER A 130 26.56 3.11 20.02
CA SER A 130 26.72 2.29 18.83
C SER A 130 26.86 0.82 19.18
N LEU A 131 26.53 -0.05 18.22
CA LEU A 131 26.73 -1.49 18.31
C LEU A 131 27.05 -2.07 16.93
N SER A 132 27.75 -3.20 16.91
CA SER A 132 27.81 -4.07 15.75
C SER A 132 26.66 -5.07 15.78
N LEU A 133 26.08 -5.38 14.63
CA LEU A 133 25.25 -6.57 14.48
C LEU A 133 26.11 -7.84 14.63
N PRO A 134 25.50 -9.01 14.91
CA PRO A 134 26.24 -10.27 14.99
C PRO A 134 26.94 -10.63 13.67
N ASP A 135 28.00 -11.42 13.74
CA ASP A 135 28.62 -12.03 12.57
C ASP A 135 27.57 -12.82 11.77
N CYS A 136 27.54 -12.61 10.45
CA CYS A 136 26.48 -13.04 9.49
C CYS A 136 25.20 -12.19 9.44
N GLU A 137 25.11 -11.04 10.11
CA GLU A 137 24.03 -10.06 9.89
C GLU A 137 24.56 -8.72 9.34
N SER A 138 23.88 -8.22 8.30
CA SER A 138 24.05 -6.87 7.77
C SER A 138 22.73 -6.10 7.79
N ALA A 139 22.80 -4.77 7.95
CA ALA A 139 21.62 -3.91 7.95
C ALA A 139 21.10 -3.70 6.52
N GLU A 140 19.83 -4.00 6.26
CA GLU A 140 19.16 -3.74 4.97
C GLU A 140 18.35 -2.43 5.00
N ALA A 141 17.79 -2.07 6.16
CA ALA A 141 17.14 -0.78 6.39
C ALA A 141 17.09 -0.43 7.90
N VAL A 142 16.95 0.85 8.22
CA VAL A 142 16.88 1.36 9.59
C VAL A 142 15.66 2.27 9.78
N VAL A 143 15.06 2.26 10.96
CA VAL A 143 14.01 3.20 11.35
C VAL A 143 14.29 3.79 12.72
N ALA A 144 14.18 5.11 12.83
CA ALA A 144 14.08 5.83 14.10
C ALA A 144 12.65 6.34 14.26
N THR A 145 12.07 6.15 15.44
CA THR A 145 10.82 6.79 15.86
C THR A 145 11.10 7.69 17.08
N ARG A 146 10.07 8.32 17.64
CA ARG A 146 10.19 9.11 18.88
C ARG A 146 10.68 8.28 20.09
N PHE A 147 10.44 6.96 20.09
CA PHE A 147 10.65 6.10 21.26
C PHE A 147 11.45 4.82 20.99
N LEU A 148 11.55 4.41 19.73
CA LEU A 148 12.20 3.17 19.28
C LEU A 148 13.24 3.47 18.20
N VAL A 149 14.23 2.60 18.10
CA VAL A 149 15.03 2.40 16.88
C VAL A 149 14.89 0.94 16.50
N ALA A 150 14.83 0.63 15.20
CA ALA A 150 14.89 -0.76 14.74
C ALA A 150 15.72 -0.89 13.46
N VAL A 151 16.36 -2.04 13.31
CA VAL A 151 17.12 -2.44 12.12
C VAL A 151 16.52 -3.72 11.57
N ALA A 152 16.25 -3.74 10.28
CA ALA A 152 15.95 -4.96 9.56
C ALA A 152 17.26 -5.51 8.95
N THR A 153 17.53 -6.80 9.13
CA THR A 153 18.79 -7.43 8.74
C THR A 153 18.62 -8.51 7.67
N SER A 154 19.70 -8.79 6.95
CA SER A 154 19.77 -9.80 5.87
C SER A 154 19.48 -11.24 6.32
N SER A 155 19.57 -11.54 7.63
CA SER A 155 19.03 -12.79 8.21
C SER A 155 17.50 -12.78 8.39
N SER A 156 16.80 -11.81 7.79
CA SER A 156 15.36 -11.57 7.94
C SER A 156 14.93 -11.34 9.40
N PHE A 157 15.76 -10.68 10.22
CA PHE A 157 15.38 -10.26 11.57
C PHE A 157 15.03 -8.76 11.61
N LEU A 158 13.98 -8.43 12.36
CA LEU A 158 13.72 -7.08 12.84
C LEU A 158 14.23 -6.98 14.28
N ARG A 159 15.37 -6.31 14.46
CA ARG A 159 15.99 -6.06 15.76
C ARG A 159 15.54 -4.71 16.29
N ILE A 160 14.90 -4.70 17.46
CA ILE A 160 14.30 -3.50 18.05
C ILE A 160 15.16 -3.02 19.23
N PHE A 161 15.19 -1.71 19.46
CA PHE A 161 15.92 -1.03 20.52
C PHE A 161 15.09 0.15 21.06
N THR A 162 15.35 0.59 22.30
CA THR A 162 14.93 1.92 22.74
C THR A 162 15.83 3.00 22.14
N VAL A 163 15.38 4.26 22.13
CA VAL A 163 16.22 5.41 21.72
C VAL A 163 17.56 5.50 22.47
N MET A 164 17.65 4.96 23.69
CA MET A 164 18.89 4.92 24.50
C MET A 164 19.63 3.57 24.43
N GLY A 165 19.38 2.73 23.41
CA GLY A 165 20.19 1.54 23.14
C GLY A 165 19.87 0.31 23.98
N THR A 166 18.81 0.33 24.79
CA THR A 166 18.32 -0.88 25.45
C THR A 166 17.78 -1.83 24.39
N GLN A 167 18.34 -3.04 24.29
CA GLN A 167 17.85 -4.05 23.35
C GLN A 167 16.40 -4.46 23.72
N ARG A 168 15.58 -4.66 22.69
CA ARG A 168 14.18 -5.05 22.77
C ARG A 168 13.97 -6.37 22.02
N GLU A 169 12.72 -6.71 21.76
CA GLU A 169 12.29 -7.90 21.03
C GLU A 169 13.00 -8.01 19.66
N VAL A 170 13.34 -9.24 19.27
CA VAL A 170 13.81 -9.57 17.93
C VAL A 170 12.76 -10.44 17.26
N LEU A 171 12.26 -10.02 16.10
CA LEU A 171 11.20 -10.70 15.35
C LEU A 171 11.74 -11.22 14.02
N THR A 172 11.13 -12.27 13.48
CA THR A 172 11.43 -12.74 12.11
C THR A 172 10.49 -12.07 11.10
N ILE A 173 11.06 -11.46 10.07
CA ILE A 173 10.34 -10.93 8.92
C ILE A 173 9.96 -12.13 8.01
N PRO A 174 8.70 -12.33 7.58
CA PRO A 174 8.29 -13.58 6.93
C PRO A 174 8.80 -13.80 5.49
N GLY A 175 9.57 -12.87 4.93
CA GLY A 175 10.12 -12.93 3.58
C GLY A 175 11.04 -11.74 3.31
N PRO A 176 11.68 -11.67 2.12
CA PRO A 176 12.63 -10.62 1.79
C PRO A 176 12.00 -9.22 1.92
N MET A 177 12.67 -8.32 2.64
CA MET A 177 12.15 -6.97 2.91
C MET A 177 12.14 -6.09 1.65
N VAL A 178 11.20 -5.15 1.60
CA VAL A 178 11.16 -4.02 0.66
C VAL A 178 11.41 -2.69 1.35
N ALA A 179 10.75 -2.41 2.49
CA ALA A 179 10.93 -1.15 3.21
C ALA A 179 10.46 -1.25 4.67
N ILE A 180 10.94 -0.34 5.52
CA ILE A 180 10.54 -0.20 6.93
C ILE A 180 10.19 1.26 7.26
N ALA A 181 9.15 1.46 8.07
CA ALA A 181 8.75 2.75 8.60
C ALA A 181 8.18 2.61 10.02
N GLY A 182 7.98 3.71 10.73
CA GLY A 182 7.46 3.69 12.10
C GLY A 182 7.00 5.05 12.60
N HIS A 183 6.09 5.03 13.58
CA HIS A 183 5.55 6.20 14.26
C HIS A 183 5.37 5.86 15.75
N GLU A 184 6.00 6.63 16.63
CA GLU A 184 6.00 6.41 18.09
C GLU A 184 6.34 4.96 18.48
N HIS A 185 5.37 4.16 18.94
CA HIS A 185 5.57 2.75 19.30
C HIS A 185 5.04 1.75 18.26
N SER A 186 4.66 2.24 17.08
CA SER A 186 4.27 1.45 15.91
C SER A 186 5.43 1.35 14.93
N LEU A 187 5.75 0.14 14.48
CA LEU A 187 6.67 -0.15 13.39
C LEU A 187 5.91 -0.96 12.34
N MET A 188 6.22 -0.77 11.06
CA MET A 188 5.71 -1.62 10.00
C MET A 188 6.80 -1.94 9.00
N VAL A 189 6.91 -3.21 8.63
CA VAL A 189 7.85 -3.74 7.62
C VAL A 189 7.04 -4.24 6.42
N VAL A 190 7.33 -3.74 5.22
CA VAL A 190 6.82 -4.27 3.95
C VAL A 190 7.82 -5.30 3.41
N TYR A 191 7.31 -6.47 3.00
CA TYR A 191 8.11 -7.60 2.53
C TYR A 191 7.41 -8.35 1.38
N HIS A 192 8.17 -9.14 0.62
CA HIS A 192 7.61 -10.04 -0.40
C HIS A 192 6.96 -11.26 0.24
N SER A 193 5.65 -11.41 0.07
CA SER A 193 4.87 -12.56 0.56
C SER A 193 4.92 -13.77 -0.37
N SER A 194 5.27 -13.56 -1.63
CA SER A 194 5.67 -14.61 -2.58
C SER A 194 6.63 -14.05 -3.63
N ALA A 195 7.20 -14.93 -4.47
CA ALA A 195 7.88 -14.49 -5.68
C ALA A 195 6.94 -13.64 -6.57
N PRO A 196 7.46 -12.68 -7.36
CA PRO A 196 6.65 -11.91 -8.29
C PRO A 196 5.99 -12.78 -9.37
N SER A 197 4.84 -12.32 -9.84
CA SER A 197 4.16 -12.91 -11.01
C SER A 197 4.69 -12.30 -12.32
N GLN A 198 4.06 -12.61 -13.45
CA GLN A 198 4.34 -11.94 -14.73
C GLN A 198 4.01 -10.44 -14.72
N THR A 199 3.05 -10.01 -13.88
CA THR A 199 2.41 -8.70 -13.98
C THR A 199 2.49 -7.84 -12.72
N GLN A 200 2.91 -8.37 -11.57
CA GLN A 200 2.94 -7.63 -10.31
C GLN A 200 3.89 -8.25 -9.26
N GLN A 201 4.38 -7.39 -8.35
CA GLN A 201 4.97 -7.83 -7.07
C GLN A 201 3.88 -8.45 -6.19
N HIS A 202 4.26 -9.26 -5.21
CA HIS A 202 3.36 -9.76 -4.17
C HIS A 202 3.85 -9.30 -2.80
N LEU A 203 3.34 -8.17 -2.34
CA LEU A 203 3.76 -7.52 -1.10
C LEU A 203 2.75 -7.73 0.02
N ALA A 204 3.27 -7.90 1.24
CA ALA A 204 2.51 -7.83 2.47
C ALA A 204 3.25 -6.94 3.48
N ALA A 205 2.56 -6.51 4.53
CA ALA A 205 3.12 -5.74 5.62
C ALA A 205 2.92 -6.45 6.96
N MET A 206 3.96 -6.40 7.78
CA MET A 206 3.96 -6.82 9.19
C MET A 206 3.91 -5.57 10.05
N LEU A 207 2.77 -5.32 10.69
CA LEU A 207 2.51 -4.19 11.57
C LEU A 207 2.74 -4.62 13.03
N VAL A 208 3.73 -4.01 13.68
CA VAL A 208 4.20 -4.32 15.03
C VAL A 208 3.89 -3.13 15.94
N ASN A 209 3.06 -3.34 16.97
CA ASN A 209 2.72 -2.33 17.96
C ASN A 209 3.22 -2.77 19.34
N ILE A 210 4.00 -1.91 19.98
CA ILE A 210 4.68 -2.19 21.26
C ILE A 210 4.05 -1.35 22.37
N ASN A 211 3.78 -1.96 23.53
CA ASN A 211 3.30 -1.27 24.72
C ASN A 211 3.90 -1.90 25.97
N GLY A 212 4.82 -1.22 26.64
CA GLY A 212 5.60 -1.79 27.74
C GLY A 212 6.40 -3.01 27.27
N LEU A 213 6.11 -4.18 27.84
CA LEU A 213 6.63 -5.51 27.43
C LEU A 213 5.62 -6.33 26.63
N SER A 214 4.49 -5.74 26.20
CA SER A 214 3.51 -6.38 25.33
C SER A 214 3.76 -5.97 23.89
N LEU A 215 3.87 -6.96 23.00
CA LEU A 215 3.99 -6.76 21.56
C LEU A 215 2.78 -7.39 20.87
N ARG A 216 2.13 -6.64 19.98
CA ARG A 216 1.05 -7.13 19.11
C ARG A 216 1.44 -6.97 17.66
N GLN A 217 1.18 -8.02 16.88
CA GLN A 217 1.57 -8.12 15.48
C GLN A 217 0.36 -8.45 14.61
N GLU A 218 0.23 -7.73 13.50
CA GLU A 218 -0.81 -7.91 12.50
C GLU A 218 -0.16 -8.04 11.11
N TYR A 219 -0.75 -8.88 10.26
CA TYR A 219 -0.33 -9.03 8.86
C TYR A 219 -1.44 -8.54 7.94
N LEU A 220 -1.08 -7.75 6.93
CA LEU A 220 -2.03 -7.17 5.98
C LEU A 220 -1.46 -7.13 4.56
N PRO A 221 -2.29 -7.33 3.51
CA PRO A 221 -1.84 -7.21 2.13
C PRO A 221 -1.48 -5.76 1.80
N VAL A 222 -0.48 -5.56 0.94
CA VAL A 222 -0.08 -4.23 0.45
C VAL A 222 -0.57 -4.08 -1.00
N PRO A 223 -1.64 -3.31 -1.26
CA PRO A 223 -2.17 -3.10 -2.59
C PRO A 223 -1.26 -2.16 -3.39
N LEU A 224 -0.85 -2.61 -4.57
CA LEU A 224 -0.17 -1.79 -5.59
C LEU A 224 -1.02 -1.76 -6.86
N THR A 225 -0.89 -0.71 -7.67
CA THR A 225 -1.42 -0.71 -9.03
C THR A 225 -0.78 -1.85 -9.83
N PRO A 226 -1.53 -2.59 -10.69
CA PRO A 226 -0.95 -3.65 -11.52
C PRO A 226 0.22 -3.14 -12.38
N GLY A 227 1.29 -3.94 -12.48
CA GLY A 227 2.54 -3.58 -13.16
C GLY A 227 3.44 -2.58 -12.43
N ARG A 228 3.15 -2.24 -11.15
CA ARG A 228 3.87 -1.20 -10.40
C ARG A 228 4.68 -1.74 -9.21
N GLN A 229 5.51 -0.85 -8.67
CA GLN A 229 6.43 -1.05 -7.56
C GLN A 229 6.21 0.02 -6.49
N LEU A 230 6.53 -0.29 -5.24
CA LEU A 230 6.46 0.64 -4.11
C LEU A 230 7.57 1.70 -4.26
N THR A 231 7.24 2.99 -4.20
CA THR A 231 8.23 4.09 -4.30
C THR A 231 8.44 4.83 -2.99
N TRP A 232 7.42 4.86 -2.15
CA TRP A 232 7.47 5.51 -0.84
C TRP A 232 6.61 4.73 0.15
N PHE A 233 7.03 4.74 1.41
CA PHE A 233 6.34 4.10 2.50
C PHE A 233 6.65 4.85 3.80
N GLY A 234 5.63 5.22 4.56
CA GLY A 234 5.78 6.00 5.76
C GLY A 234 4.56 5.93 6.65
N TYR A 235 4.46 6.89 7.57
CA TYR A 235 3.30 7.12 8.41
C TYR A 235 2.83 8.56 8.24
N SER A 236 1.57 8.83 8.57
CA SER A 236 1.03 10.19 8.68
C SER A 236 1.45 10.86 9.99
N ASP A 237 1.25 12.17 10.06
CA ASP A 237 1.33 13.00 11.29
C ASP A 237 0.35 12.62 12.42
N THR A 238 -0.44 11.55 12.24
CA THR A 238 -1.35 10.95 13.24
C THR A 238 -1.19 9.42 13.36
N GLY A 239 -0.14 8.85 12.78
CA GLY A 239 0.21 7.44 12.96
C GLY A 239 -0.53 6.43 12.06
N SER A 240 -1.13 6.86 10.94
CA SER A 240 -1.66 5.94 9.93
C SER A 240 -0.57 5.55 8.92
N PRO A 241 -0.26 4.26 8.72
CA PRO A 241 0.66 3.82 7.67
C PRO A 241 0.20 4.25 6.27
N SER A 242 1.12 4.68 5.42
CA SER A 242 0.82 5.19 4.07
C SER A 242 1.85 4.72 3.05
N ILE A 243 1.41 4.38 1.84
CA ILE A 243 2.23 3.84 0.73
C ILE A 243 2.00 4.62 -0.56
N ALA A 244 3.03 4.78 -1.39
CA ALA A 244 2.92 5.26 -2.76
C ALA A 244 3.59 4.30 -3.75
N ASP A 245 3.06 4.22 -4.98
CA ASP A 245 3.63 3.42 -6.07
C ASP A 245 4.29 4.28 -7.17
N ASN A 246 4.93 3.64 -8.15
CA ASN A 246 5.51 4.33 -9.32
C ASN A 246 4.48 4.76 -10.39
N MET A 247 3.20 4.90 -10.01
CA MET A 247 2.18 5.69 -10.72
C MET A 247 1.67 6.87 -9.89
N GLY A 248 2.25 7.14 -8.72
CA GLY A 248 1.87 8.28 -7.89
C GLY A 248 0.54 8.08 -7.14
N LEU A 249 0.03 6.85 -7.06
CA LEU A 249 -1.15 6.54 -6.25
C LEU A 249 -0.72 6.40 -4.78
N LEU A 250 -1.05 7.41 -3.96
CA LEU A 250 -0.84 7.39 -2.52
C LEU A 250 -2.08 6.81 -1.83
N GLN A 251 -1.85 5.80 -0.98
CA GLN A 251 -2.86 5.12 -0.19
C GLN A 251 -2.53 5.18 1.30
N LEU A 252 -3.56 5.27 2.14
CA LEU A 252 -3.45 5.33 3.60
C LEU A 252 -4.22 4.16 4.24
N TYR A 253 -3.58 3.44 5.16
CA TYR A 253 -4.17 2.32 5.89
C TYR A 253 -4.92 2.81 7.13
N ARG A 254 -6.24 2.63 7.14
CA ARG A 254 -7.08 2.99 8.27
C ARG A 254 -7.29 1.79 9.20
N ARG A 255 -6.55 1.77 10.31
CA ARG A 255 -6.57 0.68 11.29
C ARG A 255 -7.96 0.30 11.82
N SER A 256 -8.86 1.26 12.00
CA SER A 256 -10.24 1.02 12.45
C SER A 256 -11.16 0.40 11.38
N SER A 257 -10.76 0.42 10.11
CA SER A 257 -11.49 -0.20 8.99
C SER A 257 -10.77 -1.42 8.41
N ASN A 258 -9.55 -1.74 8.86
CA ASN A 258 -8.69 -2.78 8.30
C ASN A 258 -8.56 -2.70 6.76
N ALA A 259 -8.43 -1.48 6.24
CA ALA A 259 -8.52 -1.20 4.81
C ALA A 259 -7.58 -0.06 4.38
N TRP A 260 -7.11 -0.15 3.13
CA TRP A 260 -6.37 0.90 2.44
C TRP A 260 -7.32 1.80 1.66
N PHE A 261 -7.12 3.12 1.76
CA PHE A 261 -7.90 4.13 1.06
C PHE A 261 -6.97 4.94 0.14
N PRO A 262 -7.26 5.07 -1.17
CA PRO A 262 -6.53 6.01 -2.03
C PRO A 262 -6.87 7.45 -1.64
N ILE A 263 -5.84 8.22 -1.27
CA ILE A 263 -5.98 9.59 -0.72
C ILE A 263 -5.38 10.69 -1.62
N CYS A 264 -4.51 10.32 -2.57
CA CYS A 264 -3.97 11.24 -3.55
C CYS A 264 -3.50 10.51 -4.81
N ASP A 265 -3.69 11.14 -5.97
CA ASP A 265 -3.10 10.78 -7.26
C ASP A 265 -2.19 11.94 -7.64
N THR A 266 -0.88 11.78 -7.44
CA THR A 266 0.08 12.87 -7.65
C THR A 266 0.28 13.19 -9.14
N MET A 267 -0.01 12.23 -10.03
CA MET A 267 0.09 12.42 -11.47
C MET A 267 -1.06 13.28 -12.02
N LYS A 268 -2.25 13.26 -11.41
CA LYS A 268 -3.33 14.22 -11.70
C LYS A 268 -3.00 15.67 -11.32
N GLN A 269 -2.18 15.87 -10.29
CA GLN A 269 -1.71 17.20 -9.87
C GLN A 269 -0.44 17.65 -10.63
N SER A 270 0.05 16.84 -11.57
CA SER A 270 1.19 17.18 -12.41
C SER A 270 0.78 17.90 -13.70
N THR A 271 1.54 18.94 -14.07
CA THR A 271 1.44 19.62 -15.36
C THR A 271 2.06 18.85 -16.54
N SER A 272 2.84 17.79 -16.29
CA SER A 272 3.52 17.01 -17.34
C SER A 272 3.59 15.52 -17.03
N VAL A 273 3.55 14.68 -18.08
CA VAL A 273 3.78 13.23 -17.98
C VAL A 273 5.23 12.86 -17.66
N SER A 274 6.17 13.80 -17.81
CA SER A 274 7.60 13.64 -17.47
C SER A 274 7.97 14.14 -16.07
N HIS A 275 7.01 14.67 -15.32
CA HIS A 275 7.20 15.05 -13.94
C HIS A 275 6.75 13.92 -13.01
N ASN A 276 7.53 13.67 -11.95
CA ASN A 276 7.18 12.78 -10.86
C ASN A 276 7.16 13.57 -9.54
N PHE A 277 6.51 13.03 -8.51
CA PHE A 277 6.55 13.59 -7.17
C PHE A 277 7.26 12.63 -6.21
N PHE A 278 8.37 13.11 -5.64
CA PHE A 278 9.10 12.41 -4.58
C PHE A 278 8.43 12.76 -3.25
N VAL A 279 7.65 11.82 -2.70
CA VAL A 279 6.90 12.02 -1.45
C VAL A 279 7.87 12.13 -0.27
N VAL A 280 7.64 13.12 0.60
CA VAL A 280 8.43 13.38 1.80
C VAL A 280 7.61 13.09 3.05
N ALA A 281 6.37 13.61 3.13
CA ALA A 281 5.50 13.44 4.30
C ALA A 281 4.00 13.48 3.94
N VAL A 282 3.16 12.99 4.85
CA VAL A 282 1.70 12.90 4.73
C VAL A 282 1.07 13.51 5.98
N SER A 283 0.33 14.61 5.85
CA SER A 283 -0.42 15.21 6.98
C SER A 283 -1.91 14.95 6.82
N GLU A 284 -2.46 14.10 7.70
CA GLU A 284 -3.91 13.92 7.82
C GLU A 284 -4.56 15.18 8.40
N LYS A 285 -3.93 15.82 9.40
CA LYS A 285 -4.48 17.02 10.06
C LYS A 285 -4.74 18.16 9.09
N ARG A 286 -3.81 18.38 8.15
CA ARG A 286 -3.88 19.44 7.12
C ARG A 286 -4.44 18.95 5.78
N GLN A 287 -4.61 17.63 5.60
CA GLN A 287 -5.04 16.98 4.35
C GLN A 287 -4.12 17.29 3.15
N ILE A 288 -2.81 17.32 3.38
CA ILE A 288 -1.78 17.57 2.37
C ILE A 288 -0.73 16.46 2.31
N VAL A 289 -0.19 16.24 1.12
CA VAL A 289 1.01 15.44 0.88
C VAL A 289 2.13 16.42 0.57
N GLN A 290 3.20 16.38 1.36
CA GLN A 290 4.41 17.16 1.08
C GLN A 290 5.33 16.34 0.17
N ALA A 291 5.65 16.88 -1.00
CA ALA A 291 6.44 16.19 -2.02
C ALA A 291 7.32 17.16 -2.81
N VAL A 292 8.39 16.66 -3.42
CA VAL A 292 9.29 17.41 -4.29
C VAL A 292 8.99 17.10 -5.76
N LEU A 293 8.76 18.14 -6.56
CA LEU A 293 8.51 18.04 -8.00
C LEU A 293 9.80 17.71 -8.77
N CYS A 294 9.92 16.47 -9.20
CA CYS A 294 11.07 15.94 -9.94
C CYS A 294 10.78 15.99 -11.45
N ARG A 295 11.70 16.55 -12.26
CA ARG A 295 11.50 16.74 -13.71
C ARG A 295 12.41 15.80 -14.50
N GLY A 296 11.83 14.82 -15.18
CA GLY A 296 12.57 13.78 -15.92
C GLY A 296 13.18 12.67 -15.03
N THR A 297 13.26 12.89 -13.72
CA THR A 297 13.74 11.93 -12.70
C THR A 297 12.60 11.51 -11.77
N SER A 298 12.77 10.38 -11.07
CA SER A 298 11.88 9.94 -9.98
C SER A 298 12.28 10.49 -8.59
N TYR A 299 13.42 11.18 -8.51
CA TYR A 299 14.01 11.69 -7.28
C TYR A 299 14.68 13.05 -7.54
N PRO A 300 14.83 13.92 -6.51
CA PRO A 300 15.39 15.24 -6.68
C PRO A 300 16.93 15.24 -6.64
N MET A 301 17.53 16.27 -7.25
CA MET A 301 18.94 16.62 -7.02
C MET A 301 19.09 17.33 -5.67
N THR A 302 20.27 17.26 -5.06
CA THR A 302 20.59 17.93 -3.79
C THR A 302 20.87 19.44 -3.96
N ASN A 303 21.38 19.86 -5.12
CA ASN A 303 21.81 21.23 -5.41
C ASN A 303 21.25 21.68 -6.79
N PRO A 304 20.57 22.84 -6.89
CA PRO A 304 20.09 23.68 -5.79
C PRO A 304 19.08 22.94 -4.92
N ARG A 305 18.97 23.36 -3.64
CA ARG A 305 18.00 22.78 -2.70
C ARG A 305 16.59 22.79 -3.32
N PRO A 306 15.92 21.62 -3.44
CA PRO A 306 14.56 21.56 -3.98
C PRO A 306 13.55 22.24 -3.05
N MET A 307 12.50 22.81 -3.64
CA MET A 307 11.36 23.30 -2.87
C MET A 307 10.35 22.17 -2.63
N LEU A 308 9.85 22.08 -1.40
CA LEU A 308 8.68 21.26 -1.07
C LEU A 308 7.42 21.89 -1.67
N GLN A 309 6.56 21.06 -2.24
CA GLN A 309 5.23 21.43 -2.71
C GLN A 309 4.19 20.70 -1.87
N GLU A 310 3.16 21.42 -1.44
CA GLU A 310 1.99 20.83 -0.79
C GLU A 310 0.97 20.43 -1.85
N LEU A 311 0.70 19.13 -1.97
CA LEU A 311 -0.34 18.56 -2.83
C LEU A 311 -1.60 18.31 -2.00
N ARG A 312 -2.76 18.72 -2.49
CA ARG A 312 -4.04 18.51 -1.79
C ARG A 312 -4.42 17.04 -1.86
N MET A 313 -4.84 16.45 -0.74
CA MET A 313 -5.48 15.13 -0.75
C MET A 313 -6.86 15.20 -1.42
N GLN A 314 -7.14 14.22 -2.26
CA GLN A 314 -8.40 14.06 -2.98
C GLN A 314 -8.67 12.57 -3.19
N ILE A 315 -9.84 12.12 -2.75
CA ILE A 315 -10.26 10.72 -2.97
C ILE A 315 -10.70 10.60 -4.44
N PRO A 316 -10.32 9.51 -5.16
CA PRO A 316 -10.73 9.29 -6.55
C PRO A 316 -12.20 8.87 -6.65
N LEU A 317 -13.12 9.80 -6.36
CA LEU A 317 -14.56 9.65 -6.56
C LEU A 317 -14.94 9.72 -8.04
N CYS A 318 -16.18 9.36 -8.35
CA CYS A 318 -16.79 9.63 -9.66
C CYS A 318 -17.14 11.12 -9.79
N ASP A 319 -17.07 11.66 -11.01
CA ASP A 319 -17.54 12.99 -11.37
C ASP A 319 -17.07 14.12 -10.43
N VAL A 320 -15.79 14.10 -10.07
CA VAL A 320 -15.12 15.05 -9.15
C VAL A 320 -15.26 16.52 -9.54
N GLU A 321 -15.51 16.85 -10.82
CA GLU A 321 -15.75 18.22 -11.30
C GLU A 321 -17.12 18.81 -10.86
N VAL A 322 -17.97 18.04 -10.18
CA VAL A 322 -19.32 18.46 -9.74
C VAL A 322 -19.31 18.85 -8.26
N GLU A 323 -19.93 19.99 -7.90
CA GLU A 323 -20.06 20.51 -6.52
C GLU A 323 -20.49 19.44 -5.50
N LYS A 324 -21.43 18.56 -5.89
CA LYS A 324 -21.85 17.39 -5.10
C LYS A 324 -20.64 16.51 -4.72
N SER A 325 -19.84 16.12 -5.70
CA SER A 325 -18.70 15.22 -5.53
C SER A 325 -17.54 15.89 -4.78
N GLU A 326 -17.35 17.21 -4.94
CA GLU A 326 -16.40 17.98 -4.13
C GLU A 326 -16.77 17.97 -2.63
N LEU A 327 -18.06 18.13 -2.33
CA LEU A 327 -18.58 18.06 -0.96
C LEU A 327 -18.56 16.61 -0.41
N GLU A 328 -18.82 15.60 -1.25
CA GLU A 328 -18.68 14.19 -0.85
C GLU A 328 -17.22 13.81 -0.56
N ASP A 329 -16.25 14.29 -1.36
CA ASP A 329 -14.81 14.18 -1.09
C ASP A 329 -14.43 14.85 0.23
N ALA A 330 -14.91 16.07 0.49
CA ALA A 330 -14.66 16.76 1.76
C ALA A 330 -15.27 16.03 2.98
N LEU A 331 -16.48 15.49 2.85
CA LEU A 331 -17.13 14.71 3.91
C LEU A 331 -16.42 13.37 4.15
N LEU A 332 -16.02 12.66 3.10
CA LEU A 332 -15.30 11.38 3.21
C LEU A 332 -13.90 11.57 3.76
N ARG A 333 -13.11 12.54 3.27
CA ARG A 333 -11.77 12.81 3.82
C ARG A 333 -11.82 13.22 5.29
N SER A 334 -12.77 14.09 5.69
CA SER A 334 -12.95 14.47 7.10
C SER A 334 -13.56 13.36 7.97
N SER A 335 -14.14 12.30 7.38
CA SER A 335 -14.61 11.10 8.08
C SER A 335 -13.54 10.01 8.20
N LEU A 336 -12.63 9.91 7.22
CA LEU A 336 -11.54 8.92 7.17
C LEU A 336 -10.31 9.36 7.98
N MET A 337 -9.89 10.62 7.81
CA MET A 337 -8.63 11.17 8.34
C MET A 337 -8.79 11.76 9.74
N GLN A 338 -7.73 11.71 10.55
CA GLN A 338 -7.69 12.29 11.90
C GLN A 338 -7.38 13.79 11.85
N MET A 339 -8.41 14.62 11.65
CA MET A 339 -8.30 16.08 11.60
C MET A 339 -8.69 16.79 12.89
N ASP A 340 -8.01 17.89 13.17
CA ASP A 340 -8.47 18.90 14.14
C ASP A 340 -9.81 19.50 13.68
N GLY A 341 -10.83 19.42 14.54
CA GLY A 341 -12.17 19.94 14.22
C GLY A 341 -12.98 19.09 13.22
N ALA A 342 -12.60 17.83 12.97
CA ALA A 342 -13.28 16.93 12.03
C ALA A 342 -14.82 16.94 12.13
N GLU A 343 -15.39 16.81 13.33
CA GLU A 343 -16.85 16.83 13.54
C GLU A 343 -17.53 18.10 13.01
N LYS A 344 -16.88 19.26 13.16
CA LYS A 344 -17.41 20.53 12.67
C LYS A 344 -17.42 20.54 11.15
N MET A 345 -16.31 20.13 10.52
CA MET A 345 -16.22 20.05 9.06
C MET A 345 -17.22 19.04 8.47
N GLN A 346 -17.39 17.89 9.13
CA GLN A 346 -18.41 16.89 8.77
C GLN A 346 -19.83 17.50 8.84
N LYS A 347 -20.21 18.12 9.97
CA LYS A 347 -21.53 18.74 10.16
C LYS A 347 -21.78 19.87 9.15
N GLU A 348 -20.80 20.74 8.89
CA GLU A 348 -20.89 21.84 7.92
C GLU A 348 -20.93 21.37 6.46
N THR A 349 -20.25 20.27 6.12
CA THR A 349 -20.26 19.72 4.75
C THR A 349 -21.53 18.92 4.49
N ALA A 350 -21.97 18.13 5.47
CA ALA A 350 -23.20 17.35 5.37
C ALA A 350 -24.45 18.23 5.25
N ILE A 351 -24.55 19.36 5.96
CA ILE A 351 -25.71 20.26 5.80
C ILE A 351 -25.71 20.98 4.44
N LYS A 352 -24.55 21.20 3.81
CA LYS A 352 -24.44 21.68 2.41
C LYS A 352 -24.93 20.62 1.42
N LEU A 353 -24.49 19.37 1.56
CA LEU A 353 -24.98 18.24 0.76
C LEU A 353 -26.50 18.03 0.92
N PHE A 354 -27.03 18.14 2.14
CA PHE A 354 -28.45 18.08 2.42
C PHE A 354 -29.21 19.22 1.72
N ALA A 355 -28.70 20.45 1.80
CA ALA A 355 -29.26 21.61 1.11
C ALA A 355 -29.24 21.45 -0.43
N LEU A 356 -28.17 20.87 -0.99
CA LEU A 356 -28.03 20.59 -2.43
C LEU A 356 -28.97 19.46 -2.89
N ALA A 357 -29.20 18.43 -2.06
CA ALA A 357 -30.21 17.41 -2.31
C ALA A 357 -31.64 18.00 -2.25
N CYS A 358 -31.90 18.96 -1.35
CA CYS A 358 -33.19 19.65 -1.25
C CYS A 358 -33.44 20.65 -2.39
N SER A 359 -32.42 21.31 -2.93
CA SER A 359 -32.55 22.22 -4.08
C SER A 359 -32.69 21.47 -5.41
N SER A 360 -32.15 20.25 -5.51
CA SER A 360 -32.35 19.32 -6.63
C SER A 360 -33.58 18.40 -6.47
N GLU A 361 -34.49 18.74 -5.54
CA GLU A 361 -35.76 18.02 -5.24
C GLU A 361 -35.61 16.53 -4.89
N CYS A 362 -34.39 16.08 -4.59
CA CYS A 362 -34.05 14.69 -4.28
C CYS A 362 -34.25 14.37 -2.78
N GLU A 363 -35.48 14.55 -2.29
CA GLU A 363 -35.82 14.43 -0.86
C GLU A 363 -35.45 13.07 -0.23
N THR A 364 -35.52 11.98 -1.00
CA THR A 364 -35.11 10.63 -0.53
C THR A 364 -33.61 10.56 -0.24
N ARG A 365 -32.77 11.07 -1.15
CA ARG A 365 -31.31 11.21 -0.98
C ARG A 365 -30.99 12.13 0.20
N ALA A 366 -31.79 13.18 0.41
CA ALA A 366 -31.66 14.08 1.54
C ALA A 366 -31.89 13.37 2.89
N ARG A 367 -32.89 12.47 2.98
CA ARG A 367 -33.09 11.61 4.18
C ARG A 367 -31.94 10.61 4.35
N GLU A 368 -31.59 9.88 3.29
CA GLU A 368 -30.53 8.86 3.27
C GLU A 368 -29.16 9.39 3.78
N LEU A 369 -28.81 10.62 3.41
CA LEU A 369 -27.61 11.30 3.88
C LEU A 369 -27.60 11.53 5.40
N ILE A 370 -28.74 11.94 5.98
CA ILE A 370 -28.85 12.17 7.43
C ILE A 370 -28.86 10.84 8.19
N GLU A 371 -29.53 9.84 7.62
CA GLU A 371 -29.64 8.48 8.16
C GLU A 371 -28.28 7.77 8.22
N SER A 372 -27.49 7.83 7.13
CA SER A 372 -26.16 7.21 7.03
C SER A 372 -25.10 7.84 7.97
N ILE A 373 -25.13 9.17 8.14
CA ILE A 373 -24.24 9.86 9.07
C ILE A 373 -24.60 9.53 10.54
N ALA A 374 -25.90 9.37 10.82
CA ALA A 374 -26.46 9.12 12.16
C ALA A 374 -26.00 10.14 13.22
N CYS A 375 -26.19 11.44 12.93
CA CYS A 375 -25.89 12.54 13.84
C CYS A 375 -27.17 13.31 14.24
N THR A 376 -27.52 13.25 15.52
CA THR A 376 -28.68 13.93 16.13
C THR A 376 -28.61 15.45 16.02
N ASP A 377 -27.45 16.08 16.23
CA ASP A 377 -27.26 17.53 16.01
C ASP A 377 -27.60 17.92 14.56
N LEU A 378 -27.08 17.14 13.61
CA LEU A 378 -27.28 17.36 12.18
C LEU A 378 -28.73 17.14 11.78
N LEU A 379 -29.40 16.13 12.36
CA LEU A 379 -30.83 15.89 12.16
C LEU A 379 -31.67 17.11 12.58
N GLN A 380 -31.39 17.69 13.75
CA GLN A 380 -32.10 18.90 14.20
C GLN A 380 -31.88 20.09 13.26
N LEU A 381 -30.69 20.23 12.66
CA LEU A 381 -30.39 21.28 11.68
C LEU A 381 -31.10 21.01 10.34
N ALA A 382 -31.13 19.76 9.89
CA ALA A 382 -31.82 19.32 8.67
C ALA A 382 -33.34 19.54 8.75
N VAL A 383 -33.98 19.16 9.87
CA VAL A 383 -35.40 19.45 10.17
C VAL A 383 -35.68 20.95 10.11
N LYS A 384 -34.88 21.77 10.79
CA LYS A 384 -35.01 23.25 10.77
C LYS A 384 -34.84 23.82 9.34
N TYR A 385 -33.94 23.26 8.53
CA TYR A 385 -33.76 23.65 7.13
C TYR A 385 -34.94 23.25 6.24
N ALA A 386 -35.43 22.01 6.35
CA ALA A 386 -36.55 21.49 5.59
C ALA A 386 -37.84 22.30 5.86
N THR A 387 -38.17 22.52 7.14
CA THR A 387 -39.31 23.37 7.53
C THR A 387 -39.16 24.80 7.00
N LYS A 388 -37.96 25.42 7.08
CA LYS A 388 -37.71 26.77 6.53
C LYS A 388 -37.81 26.83 5.00
N ARG A 389 -37.61 25.71 4.30
CA ARG A 389 -37.82 25.56 2.85
C ARG A 389 -39.27 25.20 2.47
N GLY A 390 -40.18 25.04 3.43
CA GLY A 390 -41.56 24.60 3.18
C GLY A 390 -41.70 23.09 2.88
N ARG A 391 -40.63 22.31 3.03
CA ARG A 391 -40.57 20.86 2.75
C ARG A 391 -41.07 20.07 3.96
N ILE A 392 -42.35 20.28 4.32
CA ILE A 392 -42.94 19.78 5.58
C ILE A 392 -42.85 18.25 5.67
N HIS A 393 -43.27 17.51 4.63
CA HIS A 393 -43.24 16.05 4.64
C HIS A 393 -41.83 15.44 4.75
N LEU A 394 -40.80 16.11 4.24
CA LEU A 394 -39.40 15.71 4.50
C LEU A 394 -39.02 15.97 5.96
N SER A 395 -39.48 17.08 6.55
CA SER A 395 -39.26 17.41 7.95
C SER A 395 -39.90 16.38 8.90
N ASP A 396 -41.14 16.00 8.65
CA ASP A 396 -41.86 14.96 9.40
C ASP A 396 -41.11 13.62 9.33
N ARG A 397 -40.72 13.22 8.11
CA ARG A 397 -39.92 12.01 7.82
C ARG A 397 -38.51 12.05 8.39
N LEU A 398 -37.98 13.22 8.76
CA LEU A 398 -36.71 13.34 9.47
C LEU A 398 -36.94 13.17 10.97
N CYS A 399 -38.00 13.75 11.53
CA CYS A 399 -38.38 13.54 12.93
C CYS A 399 -38.63 12.05 13.27
N GLU A 400 -39.19 11.27 12.34
CA GLU A 400 -39.33 9.80 12.46
C GLU A 400 -38.01 9.06 12.78
N LEU A 401 -36.87 9.57 12.30
CA LEU A 401 -35.56 8.92 12.47
C LEU A 401 -34.96 9.11 13.86
N LEU A 402 -35.41 10.10 14.63
CA LEU A 402 -34.74 10.51 15.88
C LEU A 402 -34.48 9.33 16.84
N PRO A 403 -35.45 8.46 17.18
CA PRO A 403 -35.22 7.36 18.12
C PRO A 403 -34.23 6.31 17.59
N GLN A 404 -34.16 6.16 16.26
CA GLN A 404 -33.23 5.22 15.60
C GLN A 404 -31.79 5.77 15.65
N LEU A 405 -31.62 7.07 15.40
CA LEU A 405 -30.28 7.70 15.46
C LEU A 405 -29.75 7.79 16.90
N GLU A 406 -30.62 8.00 17.90
CA GLU A 406 -30.24 7.98 19.31
C GLU A 406 -29.70 6.60 19.73
N ALA A 407 -30.40 5.51 19.36
CA ALA A 407 -29.93 4.14 19.61
C ALA A 407 -28.60 3.83 18.88
N VAL A 408 -28.42 4.29 17.64
CA VAL A 408 -27.15 4.14 16.89
C VAL A 408 -26.01 4.93 17.55
N GLN A 409 -26.28 6.12 18.09
CA GLN A 409 -25.26 6.88 18.83
C GLN A 409 -24.88 6.23 20.16
N GLU A 410 -25.84 5.68 20.90
CA GLU A 410 -25.56 4.95 22.13
C GLU A 410 -24.73 3.68 21.86
N ALA A 411 -25.09 2.91 20.83
CA ALA A 411 -24.30 1.76 20.39
C ALA A 411 -22.87 2.14 19.98
N ARG A 412 -22.69 3.24 19.22
CA ARG A 412 -21.36 3.78 18.88
C ARG A 412 -20.55 4.16 20.13
N LYS A 413 -21.16 4.84 21.12
CA LYS A 413 -20.50 5.19 22.40
C LYS A 413 -20.08 3.94 23.18
N GLN A 414 -20.95 2.94 23.28
CA GLN A 414 -20.66 1.68 23.96
C GLN A 414 -19.54 0.89 23.26
N GLN A 415 -19.53 0.88 21.92
CA GLN A 415 -18.47 0.24 21.14
C GLN A 415 -17.11 0.91 21.36
N THR A 416 -17.03 2.24 21.46
CA THR A 416 -15.77 2.95 21.77
C THR A 416 -15.24 2.60 23.16
N LEU A 417 -16.12 2.50 24.17
CA LEU A 417 -15.75 2.09 25.54
C LEU A 417 -15.22 0.64 25.60
N LEU A 418 -15.83 -0.27 24.84
CA LEU A 418 -15.38 -1.67 24.74
C LEU A 418 -14.11 -1.82 23.88
N GLY A 419 -13.97 -1.01 22.82
CA GLY A 419 -12.78 -1.00 21.96
C GLY A 419 -11.49 -0.62 22.71
N ALA A 420 -11.59 0.30 23.67
CA ALA A 420 -10.49 0.64 24.57
C ALA A 420 -10.03 -0.52 25.47
N SER A 421 -10.87 -1.54 25.68
CA SER A 421 -10.59 -2.73 26.51
C SER A 421 -10.31 -4.00 25.71
N GLY A 422 -10.01 -3.88 24.41
CA GLY A 422 -9.17 -4.84 23.68
C GLY A 422 -9.78 -6.22 23.35
N ILE A 423 -11.08 -6.41 23.54
CA ILE A 423 -11.81 -7.65 23.19
C ILE A 423 -12.77 -7.35 22.04
N ALA A 424 -12.67 -8.11 20.94
CA ALA A 424 -13.53 -7.95 19.78
C ALA A 424 -14.94 -8.50 20.06
N ALA A 425 -15.91 -7.61 20.29
CA ALA A 425 -17.31 -7.98 20.50
C ALA A 425 -18.03 -8.22 19.16
N THR A 426 -18.46 -9.46 18.91
CA THR A 426 -19.44 -9.78 17.86
C THR A 426 -20.83 -9.47 18.40
N ILE A 427 -21.58 -8.57 17.75
CA ILE A 427 -22.97 -8.23 18.12
C ILE A 427 -23.91 -8.57 16.96
N VAL A 428 -24.97 -9.30 17.27
CA VAL A 428 -26.07 -9.59 16.35
C VAL A 428 -27.06 -8.42 16.38
N LEU A 429 -27.37 -7.84 15.22
CA LEU A 429 -28.42 -6.83 15.12
C LEU A 429 -29.80 -7.46 15.36
N PRO A 430 -30.67 -6.87 16.20
CA PRO A 430 -32.02 -7.39 16.41
C PRO A 430 -32.87 -7.14 15.16
N MET A 431 -33.33 -8.23 14.52
CA MET A 431 -34.31 -8.14 13.43
C MET A 431 -35.66 -7.70 13.98
N THR A 432 -36.35 -6.81 13.26
CA THR A 432 -37.68 -6.32 13.63
C THR A 432 -38.76 -7.38 13.42
N PRO A 433 -39.63 -7.65 14.41
CA PRO A 433 -40.77 -8.54 14.23
C PRO A 433 -41.94 -7.80 13.56
N THR A 434 -42.27 -8.17 12.32
CA THR A 434 -43.49 -7.70 11.65
C THR A 434 -44.74 -8.32 12.30
N SER A 435 -45.73 -7.48 12.59
CA SER A 435 -46.98 -7.89 13.22
C SER A 435 -48.04 -8.32 12.20
N ALA A 436 -48.61 -9.51 12.39
CA ALA A 436 -49.81 -9.99 11.71
C ALA A 436 -50.58 -10.95 12.62
N SER A 437 -51.91 -10.88 12.63
CA SER A 437 -52.73 -11.59 13.63
C SER A 437 -54.04 -12.17 13.06
N GLN A 438 -54.22 -13.50 13.22
CA GLN A 438 -55.49 -14.23 13.19
C GLN A 438 -56.20 -14.34 11.80
N SER A 439 -56.98 -15.39 11.46
CA SER A 439 -57.26 -16.67 12.14
C SER A 439 -57.82 -17.78 11.20
N GLY A 440 -57.30 -19.00 11.31
CA GLY A 440 -57.94 -20.30 10.96
C GLY A 440 -58.25 -20.62 9.47
N PRO A 441 -58.76 -21.82 9.15
CA PRO A 441 -58.81 -23.08 9.91
C PRO A 441 -57.91 -24.20 9.30
N LYS A 442 -57.83 -25.38 9.95
CA LYS A 442 -56.99 -26.53 9.52
C LYS A 442 -57.75 -27.59 8.69
N PRO A 443 -57.11 -28.23 7.69
CA PRO A 443 -57.36 -29.63 7.33
C PRO A 443 -56.59 -30.60 8.26
N LYS A 444 -56.98 -31.89 8.26
CA LYS A 444 -56.36 -32.94 9.09
C LYS A 444 -55.25 -33.70 8.33
N ALA A 445 -54.35 -34.34 9.09
CA ALA A 445 -53.34 -35.25 8.57
C ALA A 445 -53.89 -36.68 8.38
N ILE A 446 -53.17 -37.49 7.60
CA ILE A 446 -53.11 -38.95 7.74
C ILE A 446 -51.70 -39.29 8.20
N GLU A 447 -51.58 -40.00 9.32
CA GLU A 447 -50.33 -40.59 9.78
C GLU A 447 -50.16 -41.99 9.18
N LEU A 448 -48.92 -42.52 9.18
CA LEU A 448 -48.70 -43.78 9.86
C LEU A 448 -47.26 -43.88 10.40
N SER A 449 -47.12 -44.49 11.60
CA SER A 449 -45.97 -45.22 12.17
C SER A 449 -44.56 -45.05 11.58
N SER A 450 -43.48 -44.91 12.36
CA SER A 450 -43.28 -44.99 13.82
C SER A 450 -41.86 -44.44 14.14
N ALA A 451 -41.65 -43.57 15.14
CA ALA A 451 -41.49 -43.90 16.57
C ALA A 451 -40.40 -44.98 16.85
N LYS A 452 -39.44 -44.80 17.78
CA LYS A 452 -39.26 -43.73 18.80
C LYS A 452 -37.85 -43.78 19.44
N ARG A 453 -37.24 -42.59 19.69
CA ARG A 453 -36.20 -42.30 20.74
C ARG A 453 -34.87 -43.06 20.58
N GLY A 454 -33.74 -42.66 21.18
CA GLY A 454 -33.36 -41.53 22.05
C GLY A 454 -31.88 -41.76 22.48
N THR A 455 -31.13 -40.86 23.12
CA THR A 455 -31.46 -39.70 23.97
C THR A 455 -30.25 -38.73 24.04
N LEU A 456 -30.44 -37.51 24.54
CA LEU A 456 -29.43 -36.45 24.69
C LEU A 456 -28.16 -36.88 25.48
N LYS A 457 -27.02 -36.21 25.21
CA LYS A 457 -26.44 -35.19 26.14
C LYS A 457 -25.30 -34.35 25.52
N ARG A 458 -24.88 -33.31 26.26
CA ARG A 458 -24.05 -32.16 25.83
C ARG A 458 -23.02 -31.80 26.92
N LEU A 459 -21.72 -31.87 26.60
CA LEU A 459 -20.54 -31.28 27.27
C LEU A 459 -19.50 -31.09 26.14
N VAL A 460 -18.78 -29.98 25.89
CA VAL A 460 -18.13 -28.91 26.71
C VAL A 460 -16.70 -29.28 27.17
N ASN A 461 -15.73 -28.54 26.61
CA ASN A 461 -14.30 -28.35 26.96
C ASN A 461 -13.31 -29.54 26.90
N SER A 462 -12.43 -29.51 25.88
CA SER A 462 -10.98 -29.18 25.95
C SER A 462 -10.08 -29.75 27.08
N PRO A 463 -8.74 -29.93 26.84
CA PRO A 463 -8.00 -30.17 25.58
C PRO A 463 -6.89 -31.26 25.73
N ASN A 464 -5.87 -31.21 24.85
CA ASN A 464 -4.47 -31.66 25.02
C ASN A 464 -4.01 -33.11 24.64
N MET A 465 -3.04 -33.09 23.70
CA MET A 465 -1.72 -33.76 23.72
C MET A 465 -1.43 -35.04 22.90
N PHE A 466 -0.18 -35.05 22.39
CA PHE A 466 0.58 -36.05 21.63
C PHE A 466 0.15 -36.40 20.18
N LYS A 467 1.02 -36.90 19.29
CA LYS A 467 2.45 -36.59 18.92
C LYS A 467 2.85 -37.55 17.77
N ALA A 468 3.64 -37.08 16.79
CA ALA A 468 4.32 -37.90 15.75
C ALA A 468 3.39 -38.66 14.76
N ALA A 469 3.84 -39.12 13.58
CA ALA A 469 4.93 -38.67 12.68
C ALA A 469 4.80 -39.32 11.28
N ALA A 470 5.64 -38.87 10.35
CA ALA A 470 6.21 -39.64 9.23
C ALA A 470 5.30 -40.22 8.10
N ALA A 471 5.29 -39.48 6.99
CA ALA A 471 5.85 -39.90 5.69
C ALA A 471 5.14 -40.93 4.77
N SER A 472 5.52 -40.83 3.49
CA SER A 472 5.20 -41.69 2.33
C SER A 472 3.75 -41.66 1.80
N ALA A 473 3.45 -42.08 0.57
CA ALA A 473 4.08 -41.88 -0.76
C ALA A 473 3.18 -42.54 -1.82
N ALA A 474 3.26 -42.09 -3.09
CA ALA A 474 2.54 -42.68 -4.25
C ALA A 474 0.98 -42.63 -4.16
N SER A 475 0.20 -42.79 -5.25
CA SER A 475 0.52 -42.83 -6.69
C SER A 475 -0.69 -42.34 -7.51
N ARG A 476 -0.45 -41.88 -8.75
CA ARG A 476 -1.49 -41.67 -9.77
C ARG A 476 -1.81 -42.99 -10.50
N PRO A 477 -2.99 -43.10 -11.12
CA PRO A 477 -3.11 -43.65 -12.49
C PRO A 477 -3.54 -42.57 -13.51
N SER A 478 -3.63 -42.96 -14.79
CA SER A 478 -3.72 -42.06 -15.96
C SER A 478 -5.06 -42.11 -16.72
N THR A 479 -5.14 -41.30 -17.78
CA THR A 479 -6.26 -41.14 -18.74
C THR A 479 -6.46 -42.35 -19.68
N PRO A 480 -7.48 -42.29 -20.56
CA PRO A 480 -7.16 -42.14 -21.99
C PRO A 480 -7.97 -41.06 -22.74
N ASP A 481 -7.50 -40.68 -23.94
CA ASP A 481 -8.06 -39.65 -24.83
C ASP A 481 -9.05 -40.18 -25.90
N ILE A 482 -9.99 -39.32 -26.37
CA ILE A 482 -10.65 -39.45 -27.68
C ILE A 482 -10.95 -38.06 -28.28
N THR A 483 -10.55 -37.85 -29.55
CA THR A 483 -11.04 -36.81 -30.51
C THR A 483 -10.98 -37.43 -31.94
N PRO A 484 -11.82 -37.04 -32.94
CA PRO A 484 -11.78 -35.73 -33.61
C PRO A 484 -13.16 -35.11 -33.98
N SER A 485 -13.14 -34.06 -34.82
CA SER A 485 -14.21 -33.14 -35.28
C SER A 485 -14.81 -33.57 -36.65
N PRO A 486 -15.51 -32.73 -37.48
CA PRO A 486 -16.10 -31.38 -37.32
C PRO A 486 -17.56 -31.22 -37.86
N LEU A 487 -18.14 -30.00 -37.86
CA LEU A 487 -19.08 -29.52 -38.90
C LEU A 487 -19.25 -27.97 -38.90
N ASP A 488 -19.67 -27.40 -40.03
CA ASP A 488 -19.75 -25.94 -40.31
C ASP A 488 -21.17 -25.34 -40.31
N THR A 489 -21.27 -24.01 -40.15
CA THR A 489 -22.08 -23.02 -40.93
C THR A 489 -21.78 -21.59 -40.38
N GLN A 490 -21.33 -20.60 -41.18
CA GLN A 490 -22.10 -19.61 -41.99
C GLN A 490 -23.03 -18.71 -41.14
N GLU A 491 -23.13 -17.37 -41.31
CA GLU A 491 -22.80 -16.43 -42.42
C GLU A 491 -21.96 -15.22 -41.89
N ASN A 492 -21.05 -14.54 -42.63
CA ASN A 492 -21.23 -13.59 -43.76
C ASN A 492 -22.21 -12.43 -43.45
N ILE A 493 -22.03 -11.13 -43.81
CA ILE A 493 -21.19 -10.34 -44.75
C ILE A 493 -21.22 -8.86 -44.21
N PHE A 494 -20.38 -7.83 -44.44
CA PHE A 494 -19.33 -7.35 -45.38
C PHE A 494 -18.08 -6.85 -44.58
N GLY A 495 -16.99 -6.25 -45.10
CA GLY A 495 -16.51 -5.99 -46.48
C GLY A 495 -15.63 -4.72 -46.60
N GLU A 496 -14.42 -4.87 -47.15
CA GLU A 496 -13.45 -3.90 -47.76
C GLU A 496 -13.28 -2.46 -47.18
N SER A 497 -12.07 -1.92 -47.02
CA SER A 497 -10.95 -1.93 -47.98
C SER A 497 -9.56 -1.84 -47.34
N GLU A 498 -8.55 -2.38 -48.02
CA GLU A 498 -7.12 -2.20 -47.72
C GLU A 498 -6.50 -1.08 -48.58
N SER A 499 -5.33 -0.59 -48.16
CA SER A 499 -4.34 -0.01 -49.06
C SER A 499 -2.91 -0.27 -48.52
N GLU A 500 -2.04 -0.79 -49.38
CA GLU A 500 -0.62 -1.07 -49.09
C GLU A 500 0.19 0.24 -48.92
N VAL A 501 1.41 0.25 -48.34
CA VAL A 501 2.73 0.10 -49.01
C VAL A 501 3.78 0.70 -48.02
N PRO A 502 5.06 0.28 -47.91
CA PRO A 502 5.73 -1.00 -48.18
C PRO A 502 6.54 -1.50 -46.94
N MET A 503 7.34 -2.57 -47.12
CA MET A 503 8.28 -3.09 -46.10
C MET A 503 9.67 -2.41 -46.14
N GLY A 504 10.27 -2.12 -44.98
CA GLY A 504 11.74 -2.20 -44.82
C GLY A 504 12.49 -1.03 -44.15
N LYS A 505 12.74 -1.14 -42.84
CA LYS A 505 14.08 -1.00 -42.19
C LYS A 505 13.99 -1.33 -40.69
N ALA A 506 15.08 -1.86 -40.13
CA ALA A 506 15.13 -2.27 -38.72
C ALA A 506 15.50 -1.11 -37.78
N THR A 507 14.83 -1.03 -36.64
CA THR A 507 15.17 -0.18 -35.47
C THR A 507 14.79 -0.89 -34.17
N ASP A 508 15.54 -0.66 -33.09
CA ASP A 508 15.37 -1.40 -31.83
C ASP A 508 14.03 -1.08 -31.12
N HIS A 509 13.24 -2.11 -30.86
CA HIS A 509 12.00 -1.99 -30.09
C HIS A 509 12.28 -1.79 -28.59
N ARG A 510 12.36 -0.52 -28.18
CA ARG A 510 12.14 -0.13 -26.77
C ARG A 510 10.76 -0.62 -26.30
N SER A 511 10.69 -1.13 -25.06
CA SER A 511 9.46 -1.63 -24.46
C SER A 511 8.46 -0.51 -24.13
N PRO A 512 7.15 -0.74 -24.28
CA PRO A 512 6.12 0.27 -24.07
C PRO A 512 5.80 0.46 -22.58
N LEU A 513 6.55 1.33 -21.90
CA LEU A 513 6.25 1.75 -20.51
C LEU A 513 5.01 2.67 -20.40
N ASN A 514 4.51 3.20 -21.51
CA ASN A 514 3.34 4.07 -21.58
C ASN A 514 2.02 3.30 -21.68
N SER A 515 1.73 2.43 -20.72
CA SER A 515 0.35 1.98 -20.48
C SER A 515 -0.44 3.14 -19.86
N VAL A 516 -1.29 3.78 -20.67
CA VAL A 516 -2.13 4.90 -20.24
C VAL A 516 -3.10 4.43 -19.15
N ASN A 517 -3.14 5.15 -18.03
CA ASN A 517 -3.99 4.81 -16.88
C ASN A 517 -5.48 4.79 -17.30
N PRO A 518 -6.21 3.67 -17.16
CA PRO A 518 -7.63 3.57 -17.52
C PRO A 518 -8.55 4.43 -16.63
N PHE A 519 -8.07 4.90 -15.47
CA PHE A 519 -8.76 5.81 -14.56
C PHE A 519 -8.32 7.28 -14.72
N ALA A 520 -7.45 7.60 -15.69
CA ALA A 520 -7.16 8.97 -16.08
C ALA A 520 -8.28 9.49 -17.00
N MET A 521 -9.28 10.15 -16.42
CA MET A 521 -10.27 10.93 -17.17
C MET A 521 -9.57 11.83 -18.20
N LYS A 522 -10.19 11.98 -19.39
CA LYS A 522 -9.61 12.72 -20.51
C LYS A 522 -9.25 14.15 -20.10
N ARG A 523 -7.95 14.44 -19.98
CA ARG A 523 -7.43 15.80 -19.77
C ARG A 523 -7.96 16.73 -20.85
N LYS A 524 -8.88 17.62 -20.48
CA LYS A 524 -9.14 18.84 -21.25
C LYS A 524 -7.88 19.72 -21.14
N LEU A 525 -7.24 20.02 -22.26
CA LEU A 525 -6.39 21.22 -22.31
C LEU A 525 -7.33 22.42 -22.16
N GLY A 526 -7.03 23.31 -21.22
CA GLY A 526 -7.67 24.62 -21.18
C GLY A 526 -7.16 25.45 -22.35
N ASP A 527 -8.07 25.92 -23.20
CA ASP A 527 -7.73 26.59 -24.46
C ASP A 527 -7.39 28.08 -24.24
N THR A 528 -6.31 28.34 -23.51
CA THR A 528 -5.76 29.69 -23.33
C THR A 528 -4.77 29.99 -24.45
N GLY A 529 -5.32 30.35 -25.62
CA GLY A 529 -4.52 30.77 -26.78
C GLY A 529 -3.71 32.04 -26.50
N VAL A 530 -2.39 31.88 -26.34
CA VAL A 530 -1.43 32.99 -26.27
C VAL A 530 -0.68 33.08 -27.60
N ILE A 531 -0.90 34.18 -28.32
CA ILE A 531 -0.28 34.42 -29.64
C ILE A 531 1.21 34.76 -29.44
N PHE A 532 2.11 33.88 -29.88
CA PHE A 532 3.54 34.17 -29.88
C PHE A 532 3.93 35.14 -31.01
N GLY A 533 4.06 36.42 -30.66
CA GLY A 533 4.73 37.42 -31.51
C GLY A 533 6.23 37.13 -31.62
N SER A 534 6.77 37.14 -32.84
CA SER A 534 8.16 36.78 -33.12
C SER A 534 9.07 38.01 -33.26
N GLU A 535 9.83 38.34 -32.20
CA GLU A 535 10.87 39.37 -32.27
C GLU A 535 12.29 38.78 -32.19
N LYS A 536 13.21 39.39 -32.95
CA LYS A 536 14.57 38.88 -33.17
C LYS A 536 15.57 39.63 -32.28
N LEU A 537 16.11 38.95 -31.28
CA LEU A 537 17.26 39.44 -30.51
C LEU A 537 18.48 39.62 -31.43
N LYS A 538 18.87 40.87 -31.69
CA LYS A 538 20.16 41.21 -32.31
C LYS A 538 21.25 41.18 -31.27
N LEU A 539 22.30 40.40 -31.52
CA LEU A 539 23.55 40.50 -30.78
C LEU A 539 24.24 41.85 -31.08
N ALA A 540 24.70 42.53 -30.03
CA ALA A 540 25.57 43.70 -30.16
C ALA A 540 26.78 43.53 -29.24
N LYS A 541 27.99 43.55 -29.80
CA LYS A 541 29.24 43.61 -29.03
C LYS A 541 29.47 45.03 -28.54
N LYS A 542 29.94 45.17 -27.31
CA LYS A 542 31.22 45.85 -27.07
C LYS A 542 31.92 45.26 -25.84
#